data_AF-G5N7M9-F1
#
_entry.id   AF-G5N7M9-F1
#
_cell.length_a   1.000
_cell.length_b   1.000
_cell.length_c   1.000
_cell.angle_alpha   90.00
_cell.angle_beta   90.00
_cell.angle_gamma   90.00
#
_symmetry.space_group_name_H-M   'P 1'
#
loop_
_entity.id
_entity.type
_entity.pdbx_description
1 polymer ?
#
loop_
_entity_poly.entity_id
_entity_poly.type
_entity_poly.pdbx_seq_one_letter_code
_entity_poly.pdbx_strand_id
1 'polypeptide(L)' 'MAIEIKVPDIGTDEVEITEILVKVGDKVEAEQSLITVEGDKASMEVPAPFAGTVKEIKVNTG' A
#
# COMPACT_ATOMS: atom_id res chain seq x y z
N MET A 1 17.09 -5.30 7.57
CA MET A 1 16.77 -4.91 6.18
C MET A 1 15.33 -4.43 6.17
N ALA A 2 15.05 -3.23 5.66
CA ALA A 2 13.69 -2.77 5.40
C ALA A 2 13.50 -2.84 3.88
N ILE A 3 12.36 -3.36 3.43
CA ILE A 3 12.03 -3.41 2.01
C ILE A 3 11.08 -2.25 1.75
N GLU A 4 11.45 -1.40 0.79
CA GLU A 4 10.56 -0.34 0.33
C GLU A 4 9.52 -0.94 -0.61
N ILE A 5 8.26 -0.76 -0.24
CA ILE A 5 7.11 -1.15 -1.06
C ILE A 5 6.70 0.08 -1.84
N LYS A 6 6.78 -0.01 -3.16
CA LYS A 6 6.31 1.02 -4.08
C LYS A 6 4.96 0.62 -4.61
N VAL A 7 4.10 1.61 -4.85
CA VAL A 7 2.86 1.41 -5.58
C VAL A 7 3.24 0.89 -6.98
N PRO A 8 2.67 -0.24 -7.43
CA PRO A 8 2.91 -0.75 -8.78
C PRO A 8 2.38 0.25 -9.82
N ASP A 9 2.96 0.22 -11.02
CA ASP A 9 2.48 1.05 -12.14
C ASP A 9 1.06 0.61 -12.53
N ILE A 10 0.09 1.44 -12.19
CA ILE A 10 -1.34 1.19 -12.39
C ILE A 10 -1.87 1.83 -13.68
N GLY A 11 -0.98 2.26 -14.57
CA GLY A 11 -1.33 2.76 -15.91
C GLY A 11 -2.01 4.13 -15.91
N THR A 12 -1.85 4.88 -14.81
CA THR A 12 -2.30 6.26 -14.62
C THR A 12 -1.21 7.05 -13.92
N ASP A 13 -1.01 8.30 -14.34
CA ASP A 13 0.00 9.21 -13.81
C ASP A 13 -0.31 9.65 -12.36
N GLU A 14 -1.58 9.65 -11.97
CA GLU A 14 -2.05 10.05 -10.64
C GLU A 14 -3.02 9.04 -10.06
N VAL A 15 -2.79 8.66 -8.80
CA VAL A 15 -3.63 7.73 -8.04
C VAL A 15 -3.75 8.22 -6.62
N GLU A 16 -4.96 8.12 -6.09
CA GLU A 16 -5.31 8.63 -4.78
C GLU A 16 -5.38 7.46 -3.78
N ILE A 17 -4.84 7.67 -2.58
CA ILE A 17 -4.91 6.65 -1.53
C ILE A 17 -6.22 6.83 -0.80
N THR A 18 -7.17 5.95 -1.09
CA THR A 18 -8.49 5.98 -0.47
C THR A 18 -8.45 5.42 0.94
N GLU A 19 -7.63 4.40 1.20
CA GLU A 19 -7.57 3.77 2.51
C GLU A 19 -6.20 3.16 2.82
N ILE A 20 -5.76 3.27 4.08
CA ILE A 20 -4.56 2.60 4.60
C ILE A 20 -5.03 1.54 5.61
N LEU A 21 -4.87 0.26 5.25
CA LEU A 21 -5.31 -0.87 6.08
C LEU A 21 -4.30 -1.27 7.16
N VAL A 22 -3.14 -0.63 7.18
CA VAL A 22 -2.02 -0.97 8.08
C VAL A 22 -1.51 0.24 8.85
N LYS A 23 -0.89 0.01 10.00
CA LYS A 23 -0.31 1.07 10.83
C LYS A 23 1.15 0.79 11.13
N VAL A 24 1.91 1.84 11.46
CA VAL A 24 3.29 1.67 11.95
C VAL A 24 3.29 0.82 13.21
N GLY A 25 4.09 -0.24 13.23
CA GLY A 25 4.14 -1.25 14.28
C GLY A 25 3.19 -2.43 14.08
N ASP A 26 2.34 -2.39 13.05
CA ASP A 26 1.41 -3.49 12.77
C ASP A 26 2.09 -4.65 12.05
N LYS A 27 1.61 -5.88 12.30
CA LYS A 27 2.11 -7.08 11.63
C LYS A 27 1.28 -7.34 10.38
N VAL A 28 1.96 -7.51 9.26
CA VAL A 28 1.36 -7.80 7.95
C VAL A 28 1.81 -9.16 7.49
N GLU A 29 0.94 -9.90 6.82
CA GLU A 29 1.26 -11.19 6.21
C GLU A 29 1.56 -11.03 4.72
N ALA A 30 2.24 -12.00 4.10
CA ALA A 30 2.40 -12.00 2.65
C ALA A 30 1.01 -12.10 1.99
N GLU A 31 0.81 -11.38 0.88
CA GLU A 31 -0.48 -11.26 0.18
C GLU A 31 -1.55 -10.44 0.92
N GLN A 32 -1.27 -9.90 2.11
CA GLN A 32 -2.22 -9.04 2.83
C GLN A 32 -2.29 -7.64 2.21
N SER A 33 -3.49 -7.12 1.94
CA SER A 33 -3.70 -5.74 1.47
C SER A 33 -3.11 -4.73 2.46
N LEU A 34 -2.24 -3.84 1.98
CA LEU A 34 -1.62 -2.78 2.77
C LEU A 34 -2.39 -1.47 2.66
N ILE A 35 -2.64 -1.06 1.41
CA ILE A 35 -3.32 0.18 1.06
C ILE A 35 -4.23 -0.06 -0.13
N THR A 36 -5.29 0.73 -0.21
CA THR A 36 -6.19 0.81 -1.36
C THR A 36 -5.91 2.10 -2.09
N VAL A 37 -5.73 1.99 -3.40
CA VAL A 37 -5.54 3.13 -4.30
C VAL A 37 -6.67 3.17 -5.31
N GLU A 38 -7.20 4.36 -5.56
CA GLU A 38 -8.20 4.59 -6.60
C GLU A 38 -7.58 5.46 -7.68
N GLY A 39 -7.63 4.96 -8.92
CA GLY A 39 -7.32 5.73 -10.12
C GLY A 39 -8.60 6.06 -10.89
N ASP A 40 -8.46 6.93 -11.89
CA ASP A 40 -9.54 7.51 -12.73
C ASP A 40 -10.62 6.54 -13.23
N LYS A 41 -10.31 5.24 -13.35
CA LYS A 41 -11.23 4.23 -13.90
C LYS A 41 -11.39 2.98 -13.03
N ALA A 42 -10.55 2.81 -12.01
CA ALA A 42 -10.53 1.59 -11.21
C ALA A 42 -9.82 1.78 -9.88
N SER A 43 -10.32 1.08 -8.86
CA SER A 43 -9.65 0.87 -7.58
C SER A 43 -8.77 -0.39 -7.64
N MET A 44 -7.55 -0.31 -7.12
CA MET A 44 -6.64 -1.45 -6.95
C MET A 44 -6.09 -1.50 -5.53
N GLU A 45 -5.86 -2.70 -5.03
CA GLU A 45 -5.25 -2.92 -3.72
C GLU A 45 -3.77 -3.24 -3.89
N VAL A 46 -2.92 -2.73 -2.99
CA VAL A 46 -1.49 -3.03 -2.97
C VAL A 46 -1.24 -4.09 -1.89
N PRO A 47 -0.99 -5.37 -2.26
CA PRO A 47 -0.71 -6.42 -1.30
C PRO A 47 0.74 -6.37 -0.80
N ALA A 48 0.98 -6.93 0.38
CA ALA A 48 2.29 -7.06 0.97
C ALA A 48 3.10 -8.16 0.26
N PRO A 49 4.32 -7.87 -0.22
CA PRO A 49 5.15 -8.86 -0.90
C PRO A 49 5.78 -9.88 0.07
N PHE A 50 5.75 -9.64 1.38
CA PHE A 50 6.29 -10.53 2.41
C PHE A 50 5.61 -10.26 3.76
N ALA A 51 5.60 -11.27 4.63
CA ALA A 51 5.15 -11.11 6.01
C ALA A 51 6.20 -10.34 6.84
N GLY A 52 5.77 -9.36 7.63
CA GLY A 52 6.67 -8.49 8.36
C GLY A 52 5.96 -7.54 9.33
N THR A 53 6.68 -6.52 9.78
CA THR A 53 6.13 -5.45 10.63
C THR A 53 6.37 -4.12 9.96
N VAL A 54 5.32 -3.30 9.88
CA VAL A 54 5.39 -1.97 9.25
C VAL A 54 6.27 -1.09 10.09
N LYS A 55 7.36 -0.61 9.51
CA LYS A 55 8.36 0.19 10.23
C LYS A 55 8.07 1.69 10.13
N GLU A 56 7.59 2.13 8.98
CA GLU A 56 7.27 3.53 8.67
C GLU A 56 6.31 3.56 7.48
N ILE A 57 5.37 4.52 7.47
CA ILE A 57 4.44 4.78 6.36
C ILE A 57 4.71 6.21 5.90
N LYS A 58 5.15 6.38 4.65
CA LYS A 58 5.44 7.69 4.04
C LYS A 58 4.31 8.21 3.15
N VAL A 59 3.18 7.53 3.16
CA VAL A 59 2.01 7.85 2.37
C VAL A 59 0.86 8.24 3.29
N ASN A 60 -0.05 9.07 2.81
CA ASN A 60 -1.21 9.53 3.57
C ASN A 60 -2.46 9.36 2.72
N THR A 61 -3.61 9.20 3.35
CA THR A 61 -4.90 9.15 2.63
C THR A 61 -5.29 10.51 2.08
N GLY A 62 -5.87 10.52 0.88
CA GLY A 62 -6.40 11.68 0.17
C GLY A 62 -5.48 12.25 -0.91
#